data_AF-A0A5P0YX16-F1
#
_entry.id   AF-A0A5P0YX16-F1
#
_cell.length_a   1.000
_cell.length_b   1.000
_cell.length_c   1.000
_cell.angle_alpha   90.00
_cell.angle_beta   90.00
_cell.angle_gamma   90.00
#
_symmetry.space_group_name_H-M   'P 1'
#
loop_
_entity.id
_entity.type
_entity.pdbx_description
1 polymer ?
#
loop_
_entity_poly.entity_id
_entity_poly.type
_entity_poly.pdbx_seq_one_letter_code
_entity_poly.pdbx_strand_id
1 'polypeptide(L)' 'MVLDEDFIRSAEVSEPAARTRMLQERWRREPPEPQPWRADEPPAGWFFSKSRRKARRRRRRRED' A
#
# COMPACT_ATOMS: atom_id res chain seq x y z
N MET A 1 -17.60 14.31 21.78
CA MET A 1 -18.01 12.90 21.95
C MET A 1 -17.31 12.08 20.88
N VAL A 2 -16.63 11.00 21.28
CA VAL A 2 -16.01 10.04 20.36
C VAL A 2 -16.74 8.72 20.56
N LEU A 3 -17.14 8.08 19.47
CA LEU A 3 -17.75 6.75 19.50
C LEU A 3 -16.62 5.74 19.77
N ASP A 4 -16.81 4.86 20.73
CA ASP A 4 -15.82 3.83 21.06
C ASP A 4 -15.79 2.69 20.02
N GLU A 5 -14.75 1.85 20.08
CA GLU A 5 -14.53 0.77 19.12
C GLU A 5 -15.64 -0.30 19.18
N ASP A 6 -16.21 -0.53 20.36
CA ASP A 6 -17.28 -1.52 20.56
C ASP A 6 -18.58 -1.05 19.90
N PHE A 7 -18.92 0.24 20.02
CA PHE A 7 -20.04 0.88 19.32
C PHE A 7 -19.89 0.74 17.81
N ILE A 8 -18.71 1.03 17.26
CA ILE A 8 -18.45 0.95 15.81
C ILE A 8 -18.57 -0.49 15.30
N ARG A 9 -18.12 -1.47 16.08
CA ARG A 9 -18.20 -2.90 15.71
C ARG A 9 -19.59 -3.50 15.85
N SER A 10 -20.42 -2.96 16.73
CA SER A 10 -21.81 -3.40 16.91
C SER A 10 -22.76 -2.98 15.76
N ALA A 11 -22.28 -2.12 14.84
CA ALA A 11 -23.09 -1.65 13.73
C ALA A 11 -23.52 -2.81 12.81
N GLU A 12 -24.83 -3.02 12.69
CA GLU A 12 -25.43 -4.07 11.86
C GLU A 12 -25.14 -3.87 10.37
N VAL A 13 -25.00 -2.61 9.94
CA VAL A 13 -24.81 -2.24 8.54
C VAL A 13 -23.40 -1.69 8.32
N SER A 14 -22.64 -2.36 7.45
CA SER A 14 -21.35 -1.87 6.97
C SER A 14 -21.54 -1.17 5.63
N GLU A 15 -21.45 0.16 5.62
CA GLU A 15 -21.48 0.90 4.36
C GLU A 15 -20.16 0.66 3.59
N PRO A 16 -20.21 0.26 2.30
CA PRO A 16 -19.00 0.02 1.50
C PRO A 16 -18.04 1.22 1.43
N ALA A 17 -18.58 2.44 1.56
CA ALA A 17 -17.82 3.68 1.51
C ALA A 17 -17.34 4.19 2.88
N ALA A 18 -17.71 3.54 4.00
CA ALA A 18 -17.41 4.02 5.35
C ALA A 18 -15.90 4.29 5.55
N ARG A 19 -15.06 3.32 5.18
CA ARG A 19 -13.60 3.42 5.31
C ARG A 19 -13.04 4.59 4.50
N THR A 20 -13.58 4.85 3.31
CA THR A 20 -13.17 5.97 2.46
C THR A 20 -13.52 7.31 3.10
N ARG A 21 -14.73 7.47 3.65
CA ARG A 21 -15.14 8.70 4.35
C ARG A 21 -14.30 8.96 5.59
N MET A 22 -14.03 7.92 6.39
CA MET A 22 -13.14 8.03 7.56
C MET A 22 -11.73 8.45 7.15
N LEU A 23 -11.19 7.92 6.05
CA LEU A 23 -9.87 8.30 5.54
C LEU A 23 -9.87 9.73 5.00
N GLN A 24 -10.92 10.17 4.31
CA GLN A 24 -11.05 11.55 3.85
C GLN A 24 -11.08 12.54 5.01
N GLU A 25 -11.85 12.27 6.06
CA GLU A 25 -11.88 13.12 7.26
C GLU A 25 -10.53 13.14 7.99
N ARG A 26 -9.81 12.02 8.03
CA ARG A 26 -8.43 11.98 8.52
C ARG A 26 -7.53 12.89 7.69
N TRP A 27 -7.54 12.77 6.36
CA TRP A 27 -6.69 13.56 5.45
C TRP A 27 -7.03 15.05 5.42
N ARG A 28 -8.28 15.43 5.69
CA ARG A 28 -8.65 16.84 5.86
C ARG A 28 -7.93 17.50 7.03
N ARG A 29 -7.63 16.73 8.08
CA ARG A 29 -6.94 17.21 9.29
C ARG A 29 -5.44 17.00 9.20
N GLU A 30 -5.05 15.82 8.71
CA GLU A 30 -3.68 15.32 8.66
C GLU A 30 -3.44 14.72 7.27
N PRO A 31 -3.19 15.58 6.26
CA PRO A 31 -2.84 15.10 4.93
C PRO A 31 -1.51 14.32 5.00
N PRO A 32 -1.34 13.28 4.19
CA PRO A 32 -0.04 12.62 4.10
C PRO A 32 1.00 13.59 3.53
N GLU A 33 2.26 13.41 3.94
CA GLU A 33 3.39 14.12 3.33
C GLU A 33 3.45 13.84 1.82
N PRO A 34 3.74 14.86 1.00
CA PRO A 34 3.88 14.69 -0.44
C PRO A 34 5.05 13.75 -0.74
N GLN A 35 4.74 12.61 -1.37
CA GLN A 35 5.75 11.70 -1.85
C GLN A 35 6.21 12.11 -3.25
N PRO A 36 7.51 11.94 -3.58
CA PRO A 36 8.00 12.18 -4.94
C PRO A 36 7.29 11.26 -5.94
N TRP A 37 7.05 11.76 -7.16
CA TRP A 37 6.39 11.02 -8.24
C TRP A 37 7.07 9.69 -8.59
N ARG A 38 8.35 9.57 -8.27
CA ARG A 38 9.08 8.31 -8.26
C ARG A 38 9.73 8.14 -6.89
N ALA A 39 9.43 7.03 -6.25
CA ALA A 39 10.24 6.56 -5.14
C ALA A 39 11.58 6.06 -5.71
N ASP A 40 12.69 6.55 -5.17
CA ASP A 40 14.03 6.03 -5.48
C ASP A 40 14.16 4.55 -5.09
N GLU A 41 13.36 4.14 -4.10
CA GLU A 41 13.20 2.75 -3.70
C GLU A 41 12.03 2.08 -4.46
N PRO A 42 12.22 0.86 -5.01
CA PRO A 42 11.14 0.16 -5.68
C PRO A 42 9.97 -0.12 -4.73
N PRO A 43 8.72 -0.01 -5.21
CA PRO A 43 7.53 -0.15 -4.38
C PRO A 43 7.34 -1.54 -3.76
N ALA A 44 8.10 -2.54 -4.21
CA ALA A 44 8.15 -3.85 -3.59
C ALA A 44 9.47 -4.56 -3.95
N GLY A 45 10.04 -5.34 -3.03
CA GLY A 45 11.30 -6.07 -3.22
C GLY A 45 11.33 -7.06 -4.40
N TRP A 46 10.17 -7.41 -4.98
CA TRP A 46 10.09 -8.23 -6.18
C TRP A 46 10.38 -7.46 -7.49
N PHE A 47 10.35 -6.12 -7.47
CA PHE A 47 10.55 -5.30 -8.68
C PHE A 47 11.94 -5.54 -9.32
N PHE A 48 13.01 -5.56 -8.51
CA PHE A 48 14.35 -5.96 -8.97
C PHE A 48 14.57 -7.47 -9.01
N SER A 49 13.68 -8.28 -8.43
CA SER A 49 13.79 -9.74 -8.51
C SER A 49 13.61 -10.24 -9.94
N LYS A 50 12.83 -9.54 -10.78
CA LYS A 50 12.64 -9.86 -12.20
C LYS A 50 13.91 -9.63 -13.02
N SER A 51 14.57 -8.47 -12.86
CA SER A 51 15.84 -8.18 -13.55
C SER A 51 16.95 -9.10 -13.05
N ARG A 52 17.04 -9.33 -11.74
CA ARG A 52 17.98 -10.28 -11.13
C ARG A 52 17.74 -11.73 -11.59
N ARG A 53 16.47 -12.17 -11.72
CA ARG A 53 16.09 -13.48 -12.29
C ARG A 53 16.49 -13.59 -13.77
N LYS A 54 16.32 -12.53 -14.56
CA LYS A 54 16.74 -12.48 -15.97
C LYS A 54 18.26 -12.56 -16.10
N ALA A 55 19.02 -11.86 -15.26
CA ALA A 55 20.48 -11.94 -15.22
C ALA A 55 20.98 -13.34 -14.85
N ARG A 56 20.38 -13.97 -13.82
CA ARG A 56 20.70 -15.36 -13.43
C ARG A 56 20.46 -16.37 -14.55
N ARG A 57 19.35 -16.24 -15.30
CA ARG A 57 19.07 -17.08 -16.48
C ARG A 57 20.10 -16.90 -17.59
N ARG A 58 20.57 -15.68 -17.83
CA ARG A 58 21.61 -15.40 -18.84
C ARG A 58 22.97 -15.98 -18.44
N ARG A 59 23.32 -15.98 -17.15
CA ARG A 59 24.56 -16.59 -16.67
C ARG A 59 24.55 -18.10 -16.87
N ARG A 60 23.48 -18.79 -16.46
CA ARG A 60 23.33 -20.24 -16.66
C ARG A 60 23.47 -20.67 -18.13
N ARG A 61 22.83 -19.93 -19.05
CA ARG A 61 22.94 -20.18 -20.50
C ARG A 61 24.33 -19.97 -21.11
N ARG A 62 25.27 -19.35 -20.38
CA ARG A 62 26.66 -19.17 -20.81
C ARG A 62 27.58 -20.25 -20.25
N GLU A 63 27.09 -21.03 -19.29
CA GLU A 63 27.81 -22.12 -18.63
C GLU A 63 27.47 -23.49 -19.24
N ASP A 64 26.46 -23.55 -20.11
CA ASP A 64 26.11 -24.69 -21.00
C ASP A 64 26.71 -24.47 -22.40
#